data_AF-A0A7J7XL18-F1
#
_entry.id   AF-A0A7J7XL18-F1
#
_cell.length_a   1.000
_cell.length_b   1.000
_cell.length_c   1.000
_cell.angle_alpha   90.00
_cell.angle_beta   90.00
_cell.angle_gamma   90.00
#
_symmetry.space_group_name_H-M   'P 1'
#
loop_
_entity.id
_entity.type
_entity.pdbx_description
1 polymer ?
#
loop_
_entity_poly.entity_id
_entity_poly.type
_entity_poly.pdbx_seq_one_letter_code
_entity_poly.pdbx_strand_id
1 'polypeptide(L)'
;MQKPELSLSLRGLQRAHEDIWPRLRAIYETCPTPTPHQHRPGDWVYVRRHRWETLEPRWKGPYTVVLTTPTALKVDGVATWVHHTHVRSADPSEIREDFITKWSVDRDQHNPVKLKLGSARPA
;
A
#
# COMPACT_ATOMS: atom_id res chain seq x y z
N MET A 1 36.26 4.12 26.26
CA MET A 1 35.48 5.19 26.93
C MET A 1 34.00 4.92 26.69
N GLN A 2 33.30 4.28 27.64
CA GLN A 2 31.85 4.04 27.55
C GLN A 2 31.11 5.36 27.76
N LYS A 3 30.02 5.60 27.00
CA LYS A 3 29.18 6.80 27.13
C LYS A 3 28.01 6.51 28.10
N PRO A 4 28.12 6.87 29.38
CA PRO A 4 27.13 6.50 30.41
C PRO A 4 25.73 7.05 30.12
N GLU A 5 25.62 8.23 29.52
CA GLU A 5 24.35 8.86 29.09
C GLU A 5 23.51 7.98 28.17
N LEU A 6 24.15 7.31 27.21
CA LEU A 6 23.45 6.41 26.27
C LEU A 6 22.87 5.20 27.00
N SER A 7 23.60 4.69 27.99
CA SER A 7 23.16 3.54 28.77
C SER A 7 21.96 3.85 29.66
N LEU A 8 21.88 5.09 30.18
CA LEU A 8 20.75 5.56 30.97
C LEU A 8 19.52 5.80 30.09
N SER A 9 19.71 6.44 28.93
CA SER A 9 18.64 6.67 27.96
C SER A 9 18.02 5.37 27.45
N LEU A 10 18.83 4.38 27.09
CA LEU A 10 18.33 3.06 26.66
C LEU A 10 17.55 2.34 27.76
N ARG A 11 18.01 2.43 29.02
CA ARG A 11 17.30 1.84 30.17
C ARG A 11 15.96 2.53 30.42
N GLY A 12 15.90 3.85 30.23
CA GLY A 12 14.67 4.63 30.30
C GLY A 12 13.67 4.20 29.23
N LEU A 13 14.12 4.07 27.98
CA LEU A 13 13.30 3.60 26.87
C LEU A 13 12.77 2.18 27.10
N GLN A 14 13.61 1.27 27.61
CA GLN A 14 13.21 -0.10 27.89
C GLN A 14 12.14 -0.16 28.99
N ARG A 15 12.26 0.64 30.05
CA ARG A 15 11.22 0.75 31.08
C ARG A 15 9.92 1.32 30.55
N ALA A 16 10.00 2.38 29.73
CA ALA A 16 8.82 2.95 29.09
C ALA A 16 8.13 1.92 28.17
N HIS A 17 8.91 1.11 27.45
CA HIS A 17 8.37 0.02 26.65
C HIS A 17 7.67 -1.04 27.52
N GLU A 18 8.30 -1.51 28.60
CA GLU A 18 7.71 -2.52 29.49
C GLU A 18 6.43 -2.03 30.19
N ASP A 19 6.33 -0.74 30.53
CA ASP A 19 5.11 -0.17 31.15
C ASP A 19 3.97 0.06 30.14
N ILE A 20 4.29 0.54 28.94
CA ILE A 20 3.28 0.95 27.94
C ILE A 20 2.83 -0.23 27.08
N TRP A 21 3.74 -1.14 26.71
CA TRP A 21 3.46 -2.21 25.75
C TRP A 21 2.32 -3.16 26.16
N PRO A 22 2.19 -3.60 27.43
CA PRO A 22 1.08 -4.48 27.83
C PRO A 22 -0.30 -3.85 27.56
N ARG A 23 -0.42 -2.53 27.75
CA ARG A 23 -1.67 -1.79 27.50
C ARG A 23 -1.97 -1.71 26.01
N LEU A 24 -0.95 -1.37 25.21
CA LEU A 24 -1.07 -1.36 23.74
C LEU A 24 -1.42 -2.73 23.20
N ARG A 25 -0.73 -3.78 23.66
CA ARG A 25 -0.98 -5.17 23.27
C ARG A 25 -2.42 -5.58 23.56
N ALA A 26 -2.93 -5.31 24.77
CA ALA A 26 -4.31 -5.62 25.11
C ALA A 26 -5.30 -4.91 24.17
N ILE A 27 -5.03 -3.66 23.79
CA ILE A 27 -5.84 -2.95 22.79
C ILE A 27 -5.75 -3.64 21.43
N TYR A 28 -4.57 -4.01 20.95
CA TYR A 28 -4.42 -4.71 19.67
C TYR A 28 -5.07 -6.09 19.65
N GLU A 29 -5.05 -6.83 20.75
CA GLU A 29 -5.66 -8.16 20.89
C GLU A 29 -7.19 -8.09 21.02
N THR A 30 -7.72 -7.05 21.66
CA THR A 30 -9.16 -6.88 21.89
C THR A 30 -9.86 -6.04 20.83
N CYS A 31 -9.13 -5.22 20.08
CA CYS A 31 -9.68 -4.45 18.98
C CYS A 31 -10.06 -5.40 17.85
N PRO A 32 -11.30 -5.32 17.33
CA PRO A 32 -11.69 -6.10 16.17
C PRO A 32 -10.73 -5.78 15.02
N THR A 33 -10.17 -6.82 14.41
CA THR A 33 -9.41 -6.64 13.18
C THR A 33 -10.32 -5.92 12.18
N PRO A 34 -9.89 -4.78 11.61
CA PRO A 34 -10.72 -4.06 10.66
C PRO A 34 -11.10 -5.05 9.57
N THR A 35 -12.41 -5.18 9.30
CA THR A 35 -12.89 -6.07 8.26
C THR A 35 -12.15 -5.70 6.98
N PRO A 36 -11.30 -6.59 6.43
CA PRO A 36 -10.51 -6.23 5.28
C PRO A 36 -11.43 -5.88 4.13
N HIS A 37 -11.06 -4.85 3.37
CA HIS A 37 -11.72 -4.62 2.09
C HIS A 37 -11.53 -5.85 1.19
N GLN A 38 -12.42 -6.01 0.21
CA GLN A 38 -12.49 -7.21 -0.60
C GLN A 38 -11.51 -7.23 -1.78
N HIS A 39 -10.67 -6.19 -1.92
CA HIS A 39 -9.78 -6.06 -3.07
C HIS A 39 -8.56 -6.97 -2.92
N ARG A 40 -8.09 -7.47 -4.06
CA ARG A 40 -6.92 -8.33 -4.20
C ARG A 40 -5.89 -7.70 -5.14
N PRO A 41 -4.60 -8.02 -4.99
CA PRO A 41 -3.62 -7.71 -6.03
C PRO A 41 -4.06 -8.27 -7.38
N GLY A 42 -3.99 -7.44 -8.43
CA GLY A 42 -4.48 -7.74 -9.77
C GLY A 42 -5.88 -7.18 -10.08
N ASP A 43 -6.66 -6.81 -9.07
CA ASP A 43 -7.96 -6.19 -9.28
C ASP A 43 -7.81 -4.83 -9.96
N TRP A 44 -8.79 -4.50 -10.79
CA TRP A 44 -8.88 -3.18 -11.38
C TRP A 44 -9.78 -2.28 -10.58
N VAL A 45 -9.32 -1.05 -10.37
CA VAL A 45 -10.00 -0.10 -9.51
C VAL A 45 -9.92 1.34 -10.01
N TYR A 46 -10.93 2.12 -9.69
CA TYR A 46 -10.92 3.57 -9.80
C TYR A 46 -10.58 4.21 -8.46
N VAL A 47 -9.81 5.30 -8.50
CA VAL A 47 -9.43 6.07 -7.32
C VAL A 47 -10.17 7.42 -7.30
N ARG A 48 -10.78 7.73 -6.17
CA ARG A 48 -11.53 8.97 -5.96
C ARG A 48 -10.59 10.18 -5.84
N ARG A 49 -10.83 11.24 -6.62
CA ARG A 49 -10.18 12.55 -6.39
C ARG A 49 -10.75 13.23 -5.14
N HIS A 50 -9.86 13.86 -4.36
CA HIS A 50 -10.23 14.67 -3.21
C HIS A 50 -10.61 16.11 -3.61
N ARG A 51 -9.81 16.76 -4.46
CA ARG A 51 -10.10 18.10 -4.99
C ARG A 51 -10.99 18.00 -6.22
N TRP A 52 -12.02 18.85 -6.25
CA TRP A 52 -12.93 19.00 -7.38
C TRP A 52 -12.51 20.26 -8.15
N GLU A 53 -12.34 20.12 -9.46
CA GLU A 53 -12.38 21.24 -10.38
C GLU A 53 -13.68 21.10 -11.18
N THR A 54 -14.23 22.21 -11.65
CA THR A 54 -15.55 22.22 -12.29
C THR A 54 -15.49 21.37 -13.56
N LEU A 55 -16.39 20.37 -13.65
CA LEU A 55 -16.61 19.48 -14.82
C LEU A 55 -15.61 18.30 -15.04
N GLU A 56 -14.70 17.99 -14.12
CA GLU A 56 -13.87 16.77 -14.24
C GLU A 56 -14.55 15.52 -13.66
N PRO A 57 -14.32 14.32 -14.24
CA PRO A 57 -14.76 13.07 -13.64
C PRO A 57 -14.08 12.83 -12.28
N ARG A 58 -14.91 12.52 -11.28
CA ARG A 58 -14.48 12.34 -9.88
C ARG A 58 -13.56 11.14 -9.68
N TRP A 59 -13.69 10.13 -10.52
CA TRP A 59 -12.96 8.87 -10.46
C TRP A 59 -11.84 8.89 -11.50
N LYS A 60 -10.61 8.60 -11.06
CA LYS A 60 -9.43 8.41 -11.93
C LYS A 60 -9.18 6.92 -12.12
N GLY A 61 -8.64 6.55 -13.27
CA GLY A 61 -8.30 5.16 -13.58
C GLY A 61 -9.10 4.65 -14.78
N PRO A 62 -9.00 3.35 -15.12
CA PRO A 62 -8.70 2.24 -14.20
C PRO A 62 -7.22 2.10 -13.82
N TYR A 63 -6.96 1.59 -12.61
CA TYR A 63 -5.64 1.26 -12.08
C TYR A 63 -5.63 -0.20 -11.62
N THR A 64 -4.48 -0.87 -11.73
CA THR A 64 -4.31 -2.22 -11.17
C THR A 64 -3.84 -2.13 -9.71
N VAL A 65 -4.46 -2.90 -8.83
CA VAL A 65 -4.00 -3.05 -7.44
C VAL A 65 -2.72 -3.89 -7.44
N VAL A 66 -1.65 -3.38 -6.83
CA VAL A 66 -0.36 -4.07 -6.72
C VAL A 66 -0.21 -4.71 -5.33
N LEU A 67 -0.70 -4.04 -4.28
CA LEU A 67 -0.60 -4.53 -2.91
C LEU A 67 -1.81 -4.10 -2.08
N THR A 68 -2.18 -4.94 -1.11
CA THR A 68 -3.33 -4.76 -0.24
C THR A 68 -2.91 -4.85 1.22
N THR A 69 -3.31 -3.86 2.02
CA THR A 69 -3.29 -3.89 3.49
C THR A 69 -4.73 -3.86 4.00
N PRO A 70 -5.06 -4.15 5.26
CA PRO A 70 -6.46 -4.24 5.71
C PRO A 70 -7.32 -3.01 5.39
N THR A 71 -6.74 -1.80 5.37
CA THR A 71 -7.48 -0.54 5.18
C THR A 71 -7.10 0.23 3.91
N ALA A 72 -5.95 -0.07 3.29
CA ALA A 72 -5.43 0.69 2.15
C ALA A 72 -4.83 -0.19 1.05
N LEU A 73 -4.80 0.38 -0.15
CA LEU A 73 -4.37 -0.23 -1.39
C LEU A 73 -3.17 0.54 -1.95
N LYS A 74 -2.21 -0.21 -2.49
CA LYS A 74 -1.18 0.33 -3.38
C LYS A 74 -1.61 0.03 -4.80
N VAL A 75 -1.81 1.07 -5.59
CA VAL A 75 -2.23 0.94 -7.00
C VAL A 75 -1.10 1.39 -7.93
N ASP A 76 -1.07 0.82 -9.12
CA ASP A 76 -0.07 1.16 -10.14
C ASP A 76 -0.14 2.65 -10.53
N GLY A 77 1.01 3.28 -10.74
CA GLY A 77 1.12 4.68 -11.13
C GLY A 77 0.75 5.70 -10.04
N VAL A 78 0.37 5.28 -8.82
CA VAL A 78 0.11 6.17 -7.68
C VAL A 78 1.16 5.98 -6.60
N ALA A 79 1.90 7.05 -6.30
CA ALA A 79 2.99 7.01 -5.32
C ALA A 79 2.49 6.72 -3.89
N THR A 80 1.30 7.18 -3.53
CA THR A 80 0.71 7.04 -2.19
C THR A 80 -0.15 5.78 -2.04
N TRP A 81 -0.38 5.38 -0.80
CA TRP A 81 -1.41 4.40 -0.45
C TRP A 81 -2.79 5.06 -0.47
N VAL A 82 -3.79 4.34 -0.98
CA VAL A 82 -5.17 4.82 -1.09
C VAL A 82 -6.04 4.05 -0.11
N HIS A 83 -6.74 4.75 0.78
CA HIS A 83 -7.69 4.10 1.68
C HIS A 83 -8.85 3.46 0.88
N HIS A 84 -9.28 2.26 1.26
CA HIS A 84 -10.27 1.47 0.51
C HIS A 84 -11.60 2.20 0.27
N THR A 85 -12.03 3.08 1.18
CA THR A 85 -13.25 3.90 1.00
C THR A 85 -13.15 4.92 -0.15
N HIS A 86 -11.95 5.20 -0.64
CA HIS A 86 -11.69 6.08 -1.78
C HIS A 86 -11.48 5.28 -3.07
N VAL A 87 -11.81 3.99 -3.06
CA VAL A 87 -11.60 3.08 -4.17
C VAL A 87 -12.93 2.45 -4.57
N ARG A 88 -13.13 2.25 -5.88
CA ARG A 88 -14.27 1.56 -6.47
C ARG A 88 -13.76 0.48 -7.42
N SER A 89 -14.31 -0.73 -7.36
CA SER A 89 -13.97 -1.79 -8.32
C SER A 89 -14.32 -1.36 -9.75
N ALA A 90 -13.47 -1.74 -10.70
CA ALA A 90 -13.69 -1.63 -12.13
C ALA A 90 -13.94 -3.02 -12.70
N ASP A 91 -14.89 -3.15 -13.62
CA ASP A 91 -15.11 -4.40 -14.33
C ASP A 91 -13.97 -4.60 -15.35
N PRO A 92 -13.21 -5.72 -15.29
CA PRO A 92 -12.14 -5.99 -16.24
C PRO A 92 -12.61 -6.00 -17.72
N SER A 93 -13.87 -6.29 -17.98
CA SER A 93 -14.45 -6.30 -19.33
C SER A 93 -14.68 -4.89 -19.90
N GLU A 94 -14.78 -3.87 -19.04
CA GLU A 94 -14.89 -2.46 -19.43
C GLU A 94 -13.52 -1.80 -19.64
N ILE A 95 -12.44 -2.54 -19.39
CA ILE A 95 -11.07 -2.02 -19.49
C ILE A 95 -10.59 -2.16 -20.92
N ARG A 96 -10.47 -1.02 -21.59
CA ARG A 96 -9.83 -0.95 -22.90
C ARG A 96 -8.40 -1.49 -22.80
N GLU A 97 -7.97 -2.23 -23.82
CA GLU A 97 -6.63 -2.82 -23.88
C GLU A 97 -5.52 -1.77 -23.67
N ASP A 98 -5.79 -0.53 -24.08
CA ASP A 98 -4.99 0.67 -23.90
C ASP A 98 -4.57 0.92 -22.42
N PHE A 99 -5.35 0.47 -21.44
CA PHE A 99 -5.05 0.64 -20.01
C PHE A 99 -4.25 -0.51 -19.42
N ILE A 100 -4.07 -1.62 -20.15
CA ILE A 100 -3.38 -2.80 -19.66
C ILE A 100 -1.88 -2.54 -19.68
N THR A 101 -1.34 -2.17 -18.52
CA THR A 101 0.11 -2.07 -18.34
C THR A 101 0.73 -3.44 -18.57
N LYS A 102 1.54 -3.57 -19.63
CA LYS A 102 2.30 -4.80 -19.88
C LYS A 102 3.54 -4.80 -18.99
N TRP A 103 3.50 -5.63 -17.96
CA TRP A 103 4.64 -5.86 -17.08
C TRP A 103 5.59 -6.89 -17.69
N SER A 104 6.88 -6.61 -17.66
CA SER A 104 7.94 -7.59 -17.93
C SER A 104 8.82 -7.75 -16.69
N VAL A 105 9.18 -9.00 -16.39
CA VAL A 105 10.17 -9.31 -15.36
C VAL A 105 11.46 -9.65 -16.08
N ASP A 106 12.46 -8.80 -15.93
CA ASP A 106 13.82 -9.06 -16.39
C ASP A 106 14.62 -9.68 -15.23
N ARG A 107 15.16 -10.87 -15.49
CA ARG A 107 15.97 -11.62 -14.52
C ARG A 107 17.44 -11.38 -14.83
N ASP A 108 18.18 -10.93 -13.83
CA ASP A 108 19.62 -10.73 -13.99
C ASP A 108 20.31 -12.08 -14.16
N GLN A 109 21.03 -12.25 -15.28
CA GLN A 109 21.71 -13.51 -15.60
C GLN A 109 22.87 -13.82 -14.64
N HIS A 110 23.42 -12.81 -13.96
CA HIS A 110 24.59 -12.95 -13.09
C HIS A 110 24.24 -12.88 -11.60
N ASN A 111 23.02 -12.44 -11.24
CA ASN A 111 22.56 -12.39 -9.85
C ASN A 111 21.14 -12.97 -9.71
N PRO A 112 21.01 -14.21 -9.19
CA PRO A 112 19.73 -14.91 -9.13
C PRO A 112 18.70 -14.29 -8.18
N VAL A 113 19.08 -13.39 -7.27
CA VAL A 113 18.15 -12.68 -6.37
C VAL A 113 17.75 -11.29 -6.87
N LYS A 114 18.26 -10.87 -8.03
CA LYS A 114 17.99 -9.54 -8.58
C LYS A 114 16.94 -9.63 -9.69
N LEU A 115 15.76 -9.09 -9.38
CA LEU A 115 14.65 -8.95 -10.32
C LEU A 115 14.47 -7.48 -10.67
N LYS A 116 14.30 -7.19 -11.95
CA LYS A 116 13.88 -5.86 -12.43
C LYS A 116 12.50 -5.99 -13.04
N LEU A 117 11.59 -5.09 -12.66
CA LEU A 117 10.27 -4.98 -13.26
C LEU A 117 10.26 -3.78 -14.21
N GLY A 118 9.89 -4.03 -15.46
CA GLY A 118 9.55 -3.00 -16.44
C GLY A 118 8.04 -2.90 -16.60
N SER A 119 7.51 -1.69 -16.69
CA SER A 119 6.12 -1.42 -17.05
C SER A 119 6.08 -0.54 -18.29
N ALA A 120 5.32 -0.96 -19.31
CA ALA A 120 4.98 -0.11 -20.45
C ALA A 120 3.45 0.01 -20.56
N ARG A 121 2.95 1.24 -20.72
CA ARG A 121 1.57 1.47 -21.13
C ARG A 121 1.52 1.44 -22.67
N PRO A 122 0.52 0.77 -23.28
CA PRO A 122 0.24 0.95 -24.70
C PRO A 122 -0.07 2.43 -24.97
N ALA A 123 0.35 2.93 -26.14
CA ALA A 123 0.16 4.30 -26.58
C ALA A 123 -1.29 4.58 -27.02
#